data_AF-W5W3Z6-F1
#
_entry.id   AF-W5W3Z6-F1
#
_cell.length_a   1.000
_cell.length_b   1.000
_cell.length_c   1.000
_cell.angle_alpha   90.00
_cell.angle_beta   90.00
_cell.angle_gamma   90.00
#
_symmetry.space_group_name_H-M   'P 1'
#
loop_
_entity.id
_entity.type
_entity.pdbx_description
1 polymer ?
#
loop_
_entity_poly.entity_id
_entity_poly.type
_entity_poly.pdbx_seq_one_letter_code
_entity_poly.pdbx_strand_id
1 'polypeptide(L)'
;MQPQRPDRVPEVPVRFWEECAKFRPQLVGIASRHSGGPSQAEDIVHDALVRAAGFSELDLDRLHPFLVTVVKRLCADEARRNSTANRAYANPKLHPEPAVDPAERTCDRAEADWVASKLPRLTEYERSLVSLVAKGYPHNDIARILGTTPRATQTAICRVRGKIKSWRRGE
;
A
#
# COMPACT_ATOMS: atom_id res chain seq x y z
N MET A 1 24.45 45.32 18.99
CA MET A 1 24.55 43.89 18.64
C MET A 1 23.74 43.69 17.36
N GLN A 2 24.38 43.63 16.20
CA GLN A 2 23.66 43.41 14.94
C GLN A 2 23.13 41.97 14.91
N PRO A 3 21.88 41.72 14.46
CA PRO A 3 21.38 40.38 14.31
C PRO A 3 22.19 39.66 13.23
N GLN A 4 22.80 38.53 13.60
CA GLN A 4 23.42 37.60 12.65
C GLN A 4 22.35 37.17 11.65
N ARG A 5 22.55 37.43 10.35
CA ARG A 5 21.67 36.93 9.29
C ARG A 5 21.76 35.40 9.26
N PRO A 6 20.68 34.65 9.55
CA PRO A 6 20.62 33.27 9.09
C PRO A 6 20.48 33.30 7.55
N ASP A 7 20.93 32.26 6.85
CA ASP A 7 20.70 32.05 5.40
C ASP A 7 21.71 32.65 4.41
N ARG A 8 23.02 32.66 4.71
CA ARG A 8 23.99 32.77 3.62
C ARG A 8 23.99 31.44 2.85
N VAL A 9 23.28 31.41 1.72
CA VAL A 9 23.36 30.33 0.73
C VAL A 9 24.85 30.07 0.44
N PRO A 10 25.33 28.81 0.50
CA PRO A 10 26.72 28.52 0.19
C PRO A 10 27.05 29.09 -1.19
N GLU A 11 28.15 29.85 -1.24
CA GLU A 11 28.57 30.54 -2.45
C GLU A 11 29.22 29.50 -3.38
N VAL A 12 28.42 28.95 -4.29
CA VAL A 12 28.85 27.88 -5.19
C VAL A 12 29.56 28.49 -6.40
N PRO A 13 30.84 28.15 -6.66
CA PRO A 13 31.57 28.68 -7.81
C PRO A 13 30.91 28.30 -9.15
N VAL A 14 30.95 29.18 -10.15
CA VAL A 14 30.39 28.91 -11.50
C VAL A 14 30.95 27.61 -12.11
N ARG A 15 32.26 27.36 -11.94
CA ARG A 15 32.94 26.12 -12.38
C ARG A 15 32.26 24.84 -11.88
N PHE A 16 31.65 24.85 -10.70
CA PHE A 16 30.93 23.69 -10.18
C PHE A 16 29.73 23.35 -11.08
N TRP A 17 28.94 24.37 -11.45
CA TRP A 17 27.77 24.20 -12.30
C TRP A 17 28.16 23.80 -13.73
N GLU A 18 29.28 24.31 -14.24
CA GLU A 18 29.84 23.89 -15.53
C GLU A 18 30.21 22.40 -15.54
N GLU A 19 30.87 21.91 -14.48
CA GLU A 19 31.16 20.48 -14.35
C GLU A 19 29.87 19.64 -14.20
N CYS A 20 28.92 20.08 -13.38
CA CYS A 20 27.61 19.43 -13.27
C CYS A 20 26.88 19.33 -14.62
N ALA A 21 26.91 20.39 -15.42
CA ALA A 21 26.25 20.43 -16.72
C ALA A 21 26.82 19.39 -17.69
N LYS A 22 28.14 19.13 -17.66
CA LYS A 22 28.79 18.08 -18.49
C LYS A 22 28.26 16.69 -18.16
N PHE A 23 27.97 16.41 -16.90
CA PHE A 23 27.49 15.10 -16.45
C PHE A 23 25.98 14.91 -16.55
N ARG A 24 25.21 16.00 -16.64
CA ARG A 24 23.73 15.97 -16.62
C ARG A 24 23.11 14.96 -17.61
N PRO A 25 23.51 14.88 -18.91
CA PRO A 25 22.88 13.94 -19.84
C PRO A 25 23.05 12.48 -19.42
N GLN A 26 24.24 12.12 -18.94
CA GLN A 26 24.52 10.77 -18.46
C GLN A 26 23.74 10.45 -17.18
N LEU A 27 23.68 11.40 -16.24
CA LEU A 27 22.94 11.23 -14.99
C LEU A 27 21.44 11.06 -15.24
N VAL A 28 20.86 11.81 -16.18
CA VAL A 28 19.46 11.65 -16.60
C VAL A 28 19.25 10.27 -17.22
N GLY A 29 20.19 9.81 -18.06
CA GLY A 29 20.16 8.45 -18.63
C GLY A 29 20.28 7.32 -17.59
N ILE A 30 20.91 7.57 -16.44
CA ILE A 30 20.96 6.63 -15.32
C ILE A 30 19.62 6.65 -14.55
N ALA A 31 19.11 7.84 -14.26
CA ALA A 31 17.86 8.02 -13.51
C ALA A 31 16.65 7.47 -14.28
N SER A 32 16.60 7.65 -15.60
CA SER A 32 15.51 7.20 -16.46
C SER A 32 15.28 5.69 -16.47
N ARG A 33 16.31 4.89 -16.14
CA ARG A 33 16.18 3.43 -16.00
C ARG A 33 15.45 2.99 -14.73
N HIS A 34 15.29 3.91 -13.77
CA HIS A 34 14.78 3.62 -12.44
C HIS A 34 13.58 4.52 -12.04
N SER A 35 13.26 5.55 -12.82
CA SER A 35 12.12 6.44 -12.60
C SER A 35 10.88 6.02 -13.41
N GLY A 36 9.70 6.45 -12.97
CA GLY A 36 8.42 6.19 -13.62
C GLY A 36 8.14 7.06 -14.86
N GLY A 37 9.08 7.94 -15.24
CA GLY A 37 8.96 8.78 -16.42
C GLY A 37 10.14 9.76 -16.62
N PRO A 38 10.18 10.47 -17.78
CA PRO A 38 11.28 11.38 -18.14
C PRO A 38 11.40 12.59 -17.19
N SER A 39 10.28 13.22 -16.82
CA SER A 39 10.28 14.37 -15.90
C SER A 39 10.87 14.00 -14.55
N GLN A 40 10.46 12.86 -14.00
CA GLN A 40 10.96 12.38 -12.71
C GLN A 40 12.47 12.08 -12.75
N ALA A 41 13.01 11.65 -13.90
CA ALA A 41 14.45 11.47 -14.05
C ALA A 41 15.19 12.81 -13.97
N GLU A 42 14.66 13.85 -14.61
CA GLU A 42 15.25 15.19 -14.57
C GLU A 42 15.19 15.81 -13.18
N ASP A 43 14.07 15.63 -12.47
CA ASP A 43 13.90 16.11 -11.09
C ASP A 43 14.91 15.46 -10.15
N ILE A 44 15.09 14.13 -10.24
CA ILE A 44 16.09 13.40 -9.44
C ILE A 44 17.49 13.93 -9.67
N VAL A 45 17.85 14.22 -10.94
CA VAL A 45 19.16 14.76 -11.26
C VAL A 45 19.29 16.18 -10.73
N HIS A 46 18.25 17.02 -10.86
CA HIS A 46 18.26 18.38 -10.34
C HIS A 46 18.48 18.39 -8.82
N ASP A 47 17.73 17.56 -8.08
CA ASP A 47 17.92 17.37 -6.64
C ASP A 47 19.33 16.92 -6.28
N ALA A 48 19.93 16.03 -7.07
CA ALA A 48 21.30 15.58 -6.85
C ALA A 48 22.31 16.73 -7.03
N LEU A 49 22.12 17.58 -8.03
CA LEU A 49 22.98 18.75 -8.28
C LEU A 49 22.86 19.77 -7.13
N VAL A 50 21.64 20.08 -6.69
CA VAL A 50 21.40 20.99 -5.55
C VAL A 50 22.00 20.44 -4.25
N ARG A 51 21.86 19.14 -4.00
CA ARG A 51 22.51 18.50 -2.85
C ARG A 51 24.01 18.61 -2.92
N ALA A 52 24.63 18.33 -4.07
CA ALA A 52 26.06 18.46 -4.26
C ALA A 52 26.55 19.90 -4.02
N ALA A 53 25.79 20.91 -4.46
CA ALA A 53 26.06 22.32 -4.19
C ALA A 53 26.02 22.68 -2.69
N GLY A 54 25.24 21.95 -1.89
CA GLY A 54 25.20 22.09 -0.44
C GLY A 54 26.40 21.48 0.31
N PHE A 55 27.25 20.67 -0.36
CA PHE A 55 28.46 20.10 0.23
C PHE A 55 29.68 20.96 -0.12
N SER A 56 29.98 21.95 0.73
CA SER A 56 31.08 22.91 0.52
C SER A 56 32.48 22.28 0.43
N GLU A 57 32.66 21.08 0.98
CA GLU A 57 33.93 20.33 0.98
C GLU A 57 34.03 19.31 -0.17
N LEU A 58 33.06 19.30 -1.11
CA LEU A 58 33.07 18.35 -2.21
C LEU A 58 34.16 18.70 -3.22
N ASP A 59 35.14 17.80 -3.33
CA ASP A 59 36.17 17.83 -4.35
C ASP A 59 35.56 17.64 -5.76
N LEU A 60 35.91 18.54 -6.69
CA LEU A 60 35.44 18.49 -8.08
C LEU A 60 35.89 17.22 -8.80
N ASP A 61 37.07 16.67 -8.46
CA ASP A 61 37.56 15.42 -9.05
C ASP A 61 36.69 14.21 -8.65
N ARG A 62 35.95 14.35 -7.54
CA ARG A 62 35.03 13.33 -7.00
C ARG A 62 33.56 13.66 -7.28
N LEU A 63 33.27 14.76 -7.98
CA LEU A 63 31.92 15.22 -8.25
C LEU A 63 31.10 14.20 -9.03
N HIS A 64 31.68 13.62 -10.09
CA HIS A 64 30.97 12.62 -10.91
C HIS A 64 30.57 11.36 -10.12
N PRO A 65 31.48 10.63 -9.45
CA PRO A 65 31.09 9.45 -8.67
C PRO A 65 30.17 9.79 -7.49
N PHE A 66 30.30 10.98 -6.91
CA PHE A 66 29.37 11.50 -5.92
C PHE A 66 27.95 11.63 -6.49
N LEU A 67 27.79 12.35 -7.61
CA LEU A 67 26.50 12.55 -8.26
C LEU A 67 25.84 11.24 -8.68
N VAL A 68 26.60 10.30 -9.25
CA VAL A 68 26.08 8.96 -9.59
C VAL A 68 25.53 8.25 -8.35
N THR A 69 26.24 8.36 -7.22
CA THR A 69 25.81 7.75 -5.95
C THR A 69 24.52 8.40 -5.43
N VAL A 70 24.45 9.74 -5.44
CA VAL A 70 23.29 10.49 -4.99
C VAL A 70 22.06 10.20 -5.86
N VAL A 71 22.21 10.21 -7.19
CA VAL A 71 21.13 9.88 -8.14
C VAL A 71 20.61 8.46 -7.88
N LYS A 72 21.48 7.46 -7.76
CA LYS A 72 21.05 6.08 -7.46
C LYS A 72 20.29 5.97 -6.14
N ARG A 73 20.75 6.68 -5.10
CA ARG A 73 20.07 6.71 -3.79
C ARG A 73 18.69 7.35 -3.90
N LEU A 74 18.59 8.49 -4.59
CA LEU A 74 17.31 9.17 -4.84
C LEU A 74 16.33 8.29 -5.60
N CYS A 75 16.75 7.61 -6.66
CA CYS A 75 15.91 6.64 -7.36
C CYS A 75 15.41 5.53 -6.43
N ALA A 76 16.29 4.97 -5.58
CA ALA A 76 15.91 3.91 -4.64
C ALA A 76 14.98 4.41 -3.52
N ASP A 77 15.17 5.63 -3.05
CA ASP A 77 14.28 6.27 -2.07
C ASP A 77 12.89 6.48 -2.68
N GLU A 78 12.83 6.98 -3.91
CA GLU A 78 11.58 7.22 -4.62
C GLU A 78 10.82 5.93 -4.92
N ALA A 79 11.52 4.87 -5.35
CA ALA A 79 10.93 3.55 -5.52
C ALA A 79 10.34 2.99 -4.20
N ARG A 80 11.02 3.22 -3.07
CA ARG A 80 10.52 2.83 -1.73
C ARG A 80 9.29 3.63 -1.32
N ARG A 81 9.26 4.94 -1.58
CA ARG A 81 8.08 5.79 -1.35
C ARG A 81 6.90 5.32 -2.19
N ASN A 82 7.12 5.10 -3.49
CA ASN A 82 6.06 4.68 -4.40
C ASN A 82 5.52 3.28 -4.05
N SER A 83 6.39 2.35 -3.64
CA SER A 83 5.96 1.06 -3.10
C SER A 83 5.09 1.21 -1.86
N THR A 84 5.46 2.09 -0.94
CA THR A 84 4.68 2.36 0.28
C THR A 84 3.33 3.01 -0.05
N ALA A 85 3.32 4.00 -0.94
CA ALA A 85 2.12 4.65 -1.43
C ALA A 85 1.19 3.67 -2.14
N ASN A 86 1.71 2.83 -3.05
CA ASN A 86 0.93 1.81 -3.74
C ASN A 86 0.36 0.77 -2.76
N ARG A 87 1.08 0.40 -1.70
CA ARG A 87 0.53 -0.47 -0.64
C ARG A 87 -0.59 0.20 0.14
N ALA A 88 -0.51 1.51 0.38
CA ALA A 88 -1.59 2.27 1.00
C ALA A 88 -2.79 2.39 0.05
N TYR A 89 -2.57 2.76 -1.21
CA TYR A 89 -3.61 2.81 -2.24
C TYR A 89 -4.19 1.44 -2.58
N ALA A 90 -3.49 0.33 -2.36
CA ALA A 90 -4.05 -1.00 -2.53
C ALA A 90 -4.81 -1.50 -1.30
N ASN A 91 -4.85 -0.74 -0.20
CA ASN A 91 -5.51 -1.15 1.03
C ASN A 91 -7.03 -0.97 0.88
N PRO A 92 -7.84 -2.05 0.87
CA PRO A 92 -9.29 -1.96 0.71
C PRO A 92 -9.97 -1.11 1.78
N LYS A 93 -9.35 -0.97 2.97
CA LYS A 93 -9.88 -0.16 4.07
C LYS A 93 -9.70 1.34 3.87
N LEU A 94 -8.89 1.77 2.91
CA LEU A 94 -8.66 3.18 2.57
C LEU A 94 -9.45 3.61 1.32
N HIS A 95 -10.17 2.69 0.67
CA HIS A 95 -11.12 3.02 -0.38
C HIS A 95 -12.49 3.27 0.22
N PRO A 96 -13.25 4.26 -0.28
CA PRO A 96 -14.67 4.31 0.00
C PRO A 96 -15.29 2.99 -0.45
N GLU A 97 -16.15 2.39 0.37
CA GLU A 97 -16.91 1.24 -0.11
C GLU A 97 -17.67 1.65 -1.37
N PRO A 98 -17.60 0.85 -2.45
CA PRO A 98 -18.29 1.17 -3.68
C PRO A 98 -19.77 1.42 -3.35
N ALA A 99 -20.33 2.49 -3.92
CA ALA A 99 -21.73 2.82 -3.72
C ALA A 99 -22.57 1.66 -4.28
N VAL A 100 -23.08 0.82 -3.37
CA VAL A 100 -24.02 -0.24 -3.71
C VAL A 100 -25.35 0.42 -4.06
N ASP A 101 -25.94 0.01 -5.19
CA ASP A 101 -27.26 0.47 -5.63
C ASP A 101 -28.27 0.32 -4.47
N PRO A 102 -29.05 1.35 -4.10
CA PRO A 102 -30.10 1.23 -3.09
C PRO A 102 -31.03 0.03 -3.28
N ALA A 103 -31.29 -0.38 -4.52
CA ALA A 103 -32.08 -1.59 -4.79
C ALA A 103 -31.33 -2.88 -4.38
N GLU A 104 -30.04 -2.97 -4.70
CA GLU A 104 -29.17 -4.09 -4.29
C GLU A 104 -29.02 -4.14 -2.76
N ARG A 105 -28.86 -3.00 -2.08
CA ARG A 105 -28.86 -2.94 -0.60
C ARG A 105 -30.17 -3.41 0.03
N THR A 106 -31.30 -3.13 -0.63
CA THR A 106 -32.63 -3.55 -0.15
C THR A 106 -32.84 -5.04 -0.34
N CYS A 107 -32.41 -5.60 -1.47
CA CYS A 107 -32.39 -7.04 -1.73
C CYS A 107 -31.47 -7.78 -0.74
N ASP A 108 -30.27 -7.26 -0.49
CA ASP A 108 -29.33 -7.82 0.49
C ASP A 108 -29.91 -7.81 1.91
N ARG A 109 -30.61 -6.73 2.29
CA ARG A 109 -31.29 -6.65 3.58
C ARG A 109 -32.45 -7.63 3.67
N ALA A 110 -33.29 -7.75 2.64
CA ALA A 110 -34.38 -8.72 2.60
C ALA A 110 -33.85 -10.17 2.65
N GLU A 111 -32.73 -10.45 1.99
CA GLU A 111 -32.04 -11.74 2.05
C GLU A 111 -31.47 -12.00 3.45
N ALA A 112 -30.80 -11.01 4.06
CA ALA A 112 -30.27 -11.11 5.41
C ALA A 112 -31.37 -11.32 6.45
N ASP A 113 -32.50 -10.61 6.33
CA ASP A 113 -33.67 -10.74 7.20
C ASP A 113 -34.33 -12.11 7.01
N TRP A 114 -34.44 -12.60 5.77
CA TRP A 114 -34.92 -13.96 5.48
C TRP A 114 -34.00 -15.01 6.12
N VAL A 115 -32.68 -14.92 5.96
CA VAL A 115 -31.73 -15.84 6.60
C VAL A 115 -31.82 -15.75 8.13
N ALA A 116 -31.89 -14.54 8.69
CA ALA A 116 -32.02 -14.30 10.13
C ALA A 116 -33.29 -14.94 10.70
N SER A 117 -34.41 -14.86 9.98
CA SER A 117 -35.68 -15.49 10.38
C SER A 117 -35.61 -17.01 10.49
N LYS A 118 -34.68 -17.65 9.74
CA LYS A 118 -34.50 -19.10 9.74
C LYS A 118 -33.36 -19.55 10.66
N LEU A 119 -32.54 -18.65 11.22
CA LEU A 119 -31.50 -18.99 12.21
C LEU A 119 -32.01 -19.81 13.40
N PRO A 120 -33.24 -19.62 13.93
CA PRO A 120 -33.78 -20.48 14.98
C PRO A 120 -33.91 -21.98 14.60
N ARG A 121 -33.87 -22.33 13.30
CA ARG A 121 -33.86 -23.73 12.82
C ARG A 121 -32.47 -24.38 12.94
N LEU A 122 -31.44 -23.62 13.29
CA LEU A 122 -30.10 -24.11 13.58
C LEU A 122 -29.95 -24.44 15.07
N THR A 123 -29.16 -25.46 15.37
CA THR A 123 -28.77 -25.75 16.75
C THR A 123 -27.91 -24.61 17.30
N GLU A 124 -27.77 -24.52 18.62
CA GLU A 124 -26.90 -23.52 19.26
C GLU A 124 -25.44 -23.61 18.78
N TYR A 125 -24.94 -24.83 18.58
CA TYR A 125 -23.64 -25.10 17.99
C TYR A 125 -23.54 -24.54 16.55
N GLU A 126 -24.54 -24.83 15.70
CA GLU A 126 -24.57 -24.35 14.32
C GLU A 126 -24.65 -22.82 14.24
N ARG A 127 -25.41 -22.17 15.14
CA ARG A 127 -25.48 -20.70 15.23
C ARG A 127 -24.14 -20.08 15.65
N SER A 128 -23.47 -20.68 16.63
CA SER A 128 -22.14 -20.23 17.07
C SER A 128 -21.11 -20.36 15.95
N LEU A 129 -21.15 -21.48 15.21
CA LEU A 129 -20.31 -21.71 14.04
C LEU A 129 -20.53 -20.65 12.95
N VAL A 130 -21.79 -20.38 12.58
CA VAL A 130 -22.14 -19.35 11.58
C VAL A 130 -21.68 -17.95 12.02
N SER A 131 -21.86 -17.61 13.31
CA SER A 131 -21.43 -16.31 13.85
C SER A 131 -19.92 -16.10 13.73
N LEU A 132 -19.11 -17.12 14.03
CA LEU A 132 -17.65 -17.04 13.93
C LEU A 132 -17.16 -16.94 12.49
N VAL A 133 -17.79 -17.67 11.56
CA VAL A 133 -17.51 -17.55 10.12
C VAL A 133 -17.85 -16.15 9.61
N ALA A 134 -19.02 -15.61 9.98
CA ALA A 134 -19.45 -14.27 9.57
C ALA A 134 -18.52 -13.16 10.10
N LYS A 135 -17.87 -13.37 11.25
CA LYS A 135 -16.84 -12.48 11.82
C LYS A 135 -15.46 -12.63 11.16
N GLY A 136 -15.29 -13.57 10.22
CA GLY A 136 -14.04 -13.76 9.48
C GLY A 136 -12.97 -14.58 10.20
N TYR A 137 -13.32 -15.37 11.23
CA TYR A 137 -12.34 -16.23 11.89
C TYR A 137 -11.88 -17.37 10.96
N PRO A 138 -10.57 -17.70 10.92
CA PRO A 138 -10.09 -18.82 10.13
C PRO A 138 -10.55 -20.16 10.74
N HIS A 139 -10.76 -21.17 9.91
CA HIS A 139 -11.33 -22.47 10.35
C HIS A 139 -10.58 -23.13 11.51
N ASN A 140 -9.26 -22.94 11.59
CA ASN A 140 -8.45 -23.47 12.70
C ASN A 140 -8.76 -22.79 14.04
N ASP A 141 -9.03 -21.49 14.03
CA ASP A 141 -9.38 -20.74 15.24
C ASP A 141 -10.81 -21.05 15.68
N ILE A 142 -11.73 -21.21 14.72
CA ILE A 142 -13.10 -21.68 14.98
C ILE A 142 -13.08 -23.05 15.65
N ALA A 143 -12.28 -23.98 15.12
CA ALA A 143 -12.13 -25.32 15.69
C ALA A 143 -11.64 -25.26 17.14
N ARG A 144 -10.66 -24.40 17.43
CA ARG A 144 -10.16 -24.18 18.79
C ARG A 144 -11.23 -23.61 19.72
N ILE A 145 -11.99 -22.60 19.27
CA ILE A 145 -13.05 -21.94 20.05
C ILE A 145 -14.19 -22.92 20.37
N LEU A 146 -14.59 -23.74 19.40
CA LEU A 146 -15.71 -24.67 19.54
C LEU A 146 -15.31 -26.05 20.11
N GLY A 147 -14.03 -26.25 20.45
CA GLY A 147 -13.55 -27.53 20.97
C GLY A 147 -13.65 -28.69 19.97
N THR A 148 -13.45 -28.43 18.68
CA THR A 148 -13.51 -29.43 17.61
C THR A 148 -12.21 -29.50 16.81
N THR A 149 -12.12 -30.44 15.85
CA THR A 149 -11.00 -30.51 14.93
C THR A 149 -11.24 -29.63 13.69
N PRO A 150 -10.18 -29.13 13.01
CA PRO A 150 -10.34 -28.34 11.78
C PRO A 150 -11.18 -29.04 10.71
N ARG A 151 -11.00 -30.36 10.54
CA ARG A 151 -11.77 -31.17 9.59
C ARG A 151 -13.24 -31.29 9.98
N ALA A 152 -13.54 -31.45 11.27
CA ALA A 152 -14.91 -31.46 11.77
C ALA A 152 -15.60 -30.11 11.57
N THR A 153 -14.89 -29.01 11.84
CA THR A 153 -15.36 -27.64 11.59
C THR A 153 -15.70 -27.41 10.11
N GLN A 154 -14.79 -27.76 9.19
CA GLN A 154 -15.04 -27.64 7.74
C GLN A 154 -16.27 -28.46 7.31
N THR A 155 -16.39 -29.69 7.79
CA THR A 155 -17.53 -30.56 7.49
C THR A 155 -18.84 -29.95 8.01
N ALA A 156 -18.84 -29.42 9.23
CA ALA A 156 -19.99 -28.77 9.82
C ALA A 156 -20.42 -27.51 9.03
N ILE A 157 -19.46 -26.69 8.58
CA ILE A 157 -19.73 -25.51 7.74
C ILE A 157 -20.41 -25.94 6.43
N CYS A 158 -19.89 -26.95 5.74
CA CYS A 158 -20.49 -27.46 4.50
C CYS A 158 -21.93 -27.96 4.72
N ARG A 159 -22.18 -28.70 5.82
CA ARG A 159 -23.52 -29.19 6.17
C ARG A 159 -24.49 -28.06 6.46
N VAL A 160 -24.07 -27.06 7.25
CA VAL A 160 -24.90 -25.89 7.57
C VAL A 160 -25.23 -25.09 6.31
N ARG A 161 -24.26 -24.88 5.40
CA ARG A 161 -24.52 -24.25 4.09
C ARG A 161 -25.53 -25.03 3.26
N GLY A 162 -25.42 -26.36 3.25
CA GLY A 162 -26.39 -27.24 2.59
C GLY A 162 -27.80 -27.12 3.18
N LYS A 163 -27.90 -27.07 4.51
CA LYS A 163 -29.16 -26.90 5.26
C LYS A 163 -29.81 -25.54 5.00
N ILE A 164 -29.04 -24.47 4.97
CA ILE A 164 -29.55 -23.12 4.63
C ILE A 164 -30.04 -23.09 3.18
N LYS A 165 -29.28 -23.69 2.24
CA LYS A 165 -29.65 -23.75 0.83
C LYS A 165 -30.91 -24.59 0.58
N SER A 166 -31.18 -25.62 1.38
CA SER A 166 -32.41 -26.41 1.22
C SER A 166 -33.66 -25.63 1.63
N TRP A 167 -33.57 -24.65 2.51
CA TRP A 167 -34.73 -23.82 2.89
C TRP A 167 -35.28 -22.99 1.73
N ARG A 168 -34.45 -22.61 0.74
CA ARG A 168 -34.91 -21.93 -0.48
C ARG A 168 -35.65 -22.84 -1.47
N ARG A 169 -35.51 -24.16 -1.34
CA ARG A 169 -36.11 -25.15 -2.28
C ARG A 169 -37.41 -25.76 -1.78
N GLY A 170 -37.82 -25.43 -0.56
CA GLY A 170 -39.06 -25.93 0.07
C GLY A 170 -40.12 -24.86 0.29
N GLU A 171 -39.94 -23.69 -0.31
CA GLU A 171 -40.95 -22.65 -0.56
C GLU A 171 -41.38 -22.78 -2.03
#